data_AF-A0A099Z870-F1
#
_entry.id   AF-A0A099Z870-F1
#
_cell.length_a   1.000
_cell.length_b   1.000
_cell.length_c   1.000
_cell.angle_alpha   90.00
_cell.angle_beta   90.00
_cell.angle_gamma   90.00
#
_symmetry.space_group_name_H-M   'P 1'
#
loop_
_entity.id
_entity.type
_entity.pdbx_description
1 polymer ?
#
loop_
_entity_poly.entity_id
_entity_poly.type
_entity_poly.pdbx_seq_one_letter_code
_entity_poly.pdbx_strand_id
1 'polypeptide(L)' 'MRILFLLVALLFFLFQATPAYSQEDADTLACRQNRASCSFVACSPPLVNVGTCRGGKLKCCKW' A
#
# COMPACT_ATOMS: atom_id res chain seq x y z
N MET A 1 -0.50 -35.36 16.85
CA MET A 1 0.58 -34.42 16.43
C MET A 1 0.47 -33.98 14.98
N ARG A 2 0.36 -34.87 13.98
CA ARG A 2 0.40 -34.50 12.55
C ARG A 2 -0.78 -33.64 12.06
N ILE A 3 -1.96 -33.79 12.65
CA ILE A 3 -3.17 -33.03 12.31
C ILE A 3 -3.08 -31.55 12.69
N LEU A 4 -2.43 -31.22 13.82
CA LEU A 4 -2.22 -29.83 14.24
C LEU A 4 -1.36 -29.07 13.23
N PHE A 5 -0.31 -29.70 12.70
CA PHE A 5 0.54 -29.09 11.67
C PHE A 5 -0.21 -28.82 10.38
N LEU A 6 -1.10 -29.73 9.97
CA LEU A 6 -1.92 -29.55 8.77
C LEU A 6 -2.89 -28.38 8.93
N LEU A 7 -3.54 -28.26 10.10
CA LEU A 7 -4.45 -27.14 10.40
C LEU A 7 -3.72 -25.80 10.37
N VAL A 8 -2.52 -25.72 10.94
CA VAL A 8 -1.70 -24.50 10.94
C VAL A 8 -1.27 -24.12 9.52
N ALA A 9 -0.79 -25.08 8.73
CA ALA A 9 -0.38 -24.84 7.35
C ALA A 9 -1.54 -24.30 6.49
N LEU A 10 -2.74 -24.84 6.68
CA LEU A 10 -3.95 -24.44 5.96
C LEU A 10 -4.37 -23.00 6.35
N LEU A 11 -4.21 -22.63 7.63
CA LEU A 11 -4.45 -21.28 8.13
C LEU A 11 -3.50 -20.25 7.49
N PHE A 12 -2.20 -20.54 7.43
CA PHE A 12 -1.23 -19.67 6.77
C PHE A 12 -1.49 -19.51 5.27
N PHE A 13 -1.92 -20.59 4.61
CA PHE A 13 -2.25 -20.56 3.18
C PHE A 13 -3.44 -19.65 2.90
N LEU A 14 -4.47 -19.71 3.75
CA LEU A 14 -5.65 -18.84 3.65
C LEU A 14 -5.32 -17.37 3.94
N PHE A 15 -4.43 -17.08 4.90
CA PHE A 15 -4.01 -15.71 5.22
C PHE A 15 -3.17 -15.06 4.11
N GLN A 16 -2.37 -15.83 3.37
CA GLN A 16 -1.63 -15.33 2.21
C GLN A 16 -2.52 -15.17 0.97
N ALA A 17 -3.60 -15.96 0.87
CA ALA A 17 -4.53 -15.94 -0.25
C ALA A 17 -5.54 -14.79 -0.21
N THR A 18 -5.69 -14.11 0.92
CA THR A 18 -6.35 -12.81 0.95
C THR A 18 -5.32 -11.76 0.53
N PRO A 19 -5.36 -11.23 -0.71
CA PRO A 19 -4.75 -9.93 -0.92
C PRO A 19 -5.45 -9.03 0.09
N ALA A 20 -4.71 -8.50 1.06
CA ALA A 20 -5.24 -7.42 1.87
C ALA A 20 -5.66 -6.36 0.86
N TYR A 21 -6.97 -6.28 0.60
CA TYR A 21 -7.58 -5.34 -0.32
C TYR A 21 -7.50 -3.99 0.40
N SER A 22 -6.28 -3.46 0.53
CA SER A 22 -6.08 -2.03 0.56
C SER A 22 -6.70 -1.57 -0.74
N GLN A 23 -7.96 -1.15 -0.67
CA GLN A 23 -8.63 -0.43 -1.73
C GLN A 23 -7.75 0.80 -1.97
N GLU A 24 -6.75 0.64 -2.83
CA GLU A 24 -5.78 1.68 -3.10
C GLU A 24 -6.57 2.72 -3.89
N ASP A 25 -6.89 3.83 -3.24
CA ASP A 25 -7.61 4.92 -3.88
C ASP A 25 -6.94 5.28 -5.21
N ALA A 26 -7.72 5.69 -6.22
CA ALA A 26 -7.22 5.96 -7.57
C ALA A 26 -5.99 6.90 -7.57
N ASP A 27 -5.97 7.88 -6.65
CA ASP A 27 -4.85 8.81 -6.46
C ASP A 27 -3.57 8.09 -5.99
N THR A 28 -3.71 7.11 -5.09
CA THR A 28 -2.60 6.27 -4.60
C THR A 28 -2.02 5.43 -5.72
N LEU A 29 -2.90 4.85 -6.55
CA LEU A 29 -2.50 4.05 -7.70
C LEU A 29 -1.75 4.92 -8.72
N ALA A 30 -2.28 6.11 -9.02
CA ALA A 30 -1.66 7.08 -9.92
C ALA A 30 -0.30 7.56 -9.37
N CYS A 31 -0.20 7.83 -8.07
CA CYS A 31 1.06 8.20 -7.42
C CYS A 31 2.13 7.10 -7.56
N ARG A 32 1.73 5.85 -7.29
CA ARG A 32 2.60 4.67 -7.38
C ARG A 32 3.05 4.40 -8.82
N GLN A 33 2.14 4.53 -9.80
CA GLN A 33 2.46 4.41 -11.23
C GLN A 33 3.47 5.48 -11.68
N ASN A 34 3.38 6.68 -11.11
CA ASN A 34 4.31 7.77 -11.37
C ASN A 34 5.67 7.63 -10.66
N ARG A 35 5.95 6.49 -10.01
CA ARG A 35 7.14 6.24 -9.15
C ARG A 35 7.32 7.29 -8.06
N ALA A 36 6.22 7.84 -7.56
CA ALA A 36 6.19 8.80 -6.47
C ALA A 36 5.85 8.10 -5.15
N SER A 37 6.10 8.79 -4.03
CA SER A 37 5.85 8.27 -2.69
C SER A 37 4.79 9.10 -1.96
N CYS A 38 3.95 8.45 -1.17
CA CYS A 38 2.91 9.10 -0.41
C CYS A 38 3.47 9.55 0.96
N SER A 39 3.44 10.85 1.22
CA SER A 39 3.90 11.47 2.46
C SER A 39 2.73 12.06 3.24
N PHE A 40 2.75 11.89 4.56
CA PHE A 40 1.82 12.57 5.48
C PHE A 40 2.21 14.03 5.70
N VAL A 41 3.48 14.37 5.49
CA VAL A 41 4.01 15.73 5.58
C VAL A 41 4.14 16.36 4.20
N ALA A 42 4.26 17.69 4.16
CA ALA A 42 4.56 18.41 2.92
C ALA A 42 5.83 17.84 2.25
N CYS A 43 5.84 17.81 0.93
CA CYS A 43 7.01 17.37 0.19
C CYS A 43 8.17 18.34 0.45
N SER A 44 9.30 17.81 0.91
CA SER A 44 10.52 18.58 1.13
C SER A 44 11.35 18.61 -0.15
N PRO A 45 12.01 19.73 -0.49
CA PRO A 45 12.94 19.78 -1.61
C PRO A 45 14.01 18.69 -1.48
N PRO A 46 14.37 17.97 -2.55
CA PRO A 46 14.05 18.21 -3.97
C PRO A 46 12.70 17.64 -4.45
N LEU A 47 11.92 16.97 -3.58
CA LEU A 47 10.67 16.35 -4.00
C LEU A 47 9.56 17.39 -4.17
N VAL A 48 8.88 17.33 -5.30
CA VAL A 48 7.74 18.18 -5.64
C VAL A 48 6.42 17.44 -5.41
N ASN A 49 5.40 18.20 -5.02
CA ASN A 49 4.05 17.68 -4.88
C ASN A 49 3.41 17.53 -6.27
N VAL A 50 3.06 16.31 -6.64
CA VAL A 50 2.45 15.98 -7.94
C VAL A 50 0.98 15.55 -7.81
N GLY A 51 0.44 15.52 -6.59
CA GLY A 51 -0.93 15.07 -6.33
C GLY A 51 -1.16 14.65 -4.89
N THR A 52 -2.12 13.76 -4.70
CA THR A 52 -2.49 13.23 -3.38
C THR A 52 -2.48 11.71 -3.36
N CYS A 53 -2.57 11.11 -2.18
CA CYS A 53 -2.80 9.68 -2.01
C CYS A 53 -3.86 9.44 -0.92
N ARG A 54 -4.39 8.22 -0.89
CA ARG A 54 -5.45 7.76 0.01
C ARG A 54 -6.67 8.68 0.00
N GLY A 55 -7.14 9.05 -1.19
CA GLY A 55 -8.29 9.93 -1.39
C GLY A 55 -8.08 11.33 -0.80
N GLY A 56 -6.90 11.92 -1.04
CA GLY A 56 -6.59 13.28 -0.56
C GLY A 56 -5.94 13.37 0.83
N LYS A 57 -5.83 12.27 1.58
CA LYS A 57 -5.30 12.29 2.96
C LYS A 57 -3.79 12.48 3.05
N LEU A 58 -3.05 12.05 2.03
CA LEU A 58 -1.60 12.19 1.93
C LEU A 58 -1.23 13.01 0.70
N LYS A 59 -0.02 13.54 0.69
CA LYS A 59 0.58 14.21 -0.47
C LYS A 59 1.40 13.20 -1.27
N CYS A 60 1.26 13.23 -2.59
CA CYS A 60 2.10 12.46 -3.49
C CYS A 60 3.35 13.28 -3.83
N CYS A 61 4.50 12.81 -3.39
CA CYS A 61 5.79 13.48 -3.56
C CYS A 61 6.65 12.71 -4.57
N LYS A 62 7.11 13.40 -5.61
CA LYS A 62 7.98 12.85 -6.65
C LYS A 62 9.28 13.65 -6.68
N TRP A 63 10.39 12.98 -6.96
CA TRP A 63 11.64 13.66 -7.32
C TRP A 63 11.47 14.50 -8.60
#